data_AF-A0A7K3VZ93-F1
#
_entry.id   AF-A0A7K3VZ93-F1
#
_cell.length_a   1.000
_cell.length_b   1.000
_cell.length_c   1.000
_cell.angle_alpha   90.00
_cell.angle_beta   90.00
_cell.angle_gamma   90.00
#
_symmetry.space_group_name_H-M   'P 1'
#
loop_
_entity.id
_entity.type
_entity.pdbx_description
1 polymer ?
#
loop_
_entity_poly.entity_id
_entity_poly.type
_entity_poly.pdbx_seq_one_letter_code
_entity_poly.pdbx_strand_id
1 'polypeptide(L)'
;MPARHARRPRHLAAGRRRLLGWGAAALVVAVATTVALLLTGQPGSAPPAPAGVAATGAADQASADLLAWAAQELPTGARLEAAADVRADLVAAGAPEELVTTTGPTGPDDVLLEVTTGVPPPGARVLARFGDLLVVDSSPGVPTPAQLDRRRSLAAALLANPTVRVDAPAAAVLEGAEVDARLLMLLAALGAQQGVGVAAFPGVSGTDGLPARSVLLDSFGGAPVGTGAEGTDTLLTWLDAQLPPFAPDGVTVTADGVVISHRYAADPDAVVSAPGP
;
A
#
# COMPACT_ATOMS: atom_id res chain seq x y z
N MET A 1 30.83 26.90 -57.92
CA MET A 1 31.81 25.81 -58.04
C MET A 1 31.50 24.75 -56.99
N PRO A 2 30.98 23.57 -57.39
CA PRO A 2 30.63 22.49 -56.47
C PRO A 2 31.75 21.44 -56.40
N ALA A 3 32.15 21.05 -55.18
CA ALA A 3 33.02 19.89 -54.96
C ALA A 3 32.20 18.76 -54.35
N ARG A 4 31.84 17.78 -55.19
CA ARG A 4 31.25 16.50 -54.78
C ARG A 4 32.32 15.64 -54.14
N HIS A 5 32.19 15.32 -52.86
CA HIS A 5 32.94 14.22 -52.24
C HIS A 5 32.04 13.00 -52.09
N ALA A 6 32.27 12.04 -52.99
CA ALA A 6 31.85 10.66 -52.81
C ALA A 6 32.89 9.95 -51.93
N ARG A 7 32.44 9.30 -50.85
CA ARG A 7 33.15 8.13 -50.29
C ARG A 7 32.15 7.08 -49.85
N ARG A 8 32.42 5.88 -50.35
CA ARG A 8 31.64 4.64 -50.35
C ARG A 8 31.81 3.86 -49.02
N PRO A 9 31.02 2.78 -48.83
CA PRO A 9 30.59 2.26 -47.53
C PRO A 9 31.56 1.25 -46.93
N ARG A 10 31.39 0.99 -45.63
CA ARG A 10 31.88 -0.23 -44.98
C ARG A 10 30.71 -0.98 -44.34
N HIS A 11 30.35 -2.09 -45.00
CA HIS A 11 29.73 -3.24 -44.36
C HIS A 11 30.65 -3.83 -43.30
N LEU A 12 30.06 -4.61 -42.38
CA LEU A 12 30.60 -5.56 -41.37
C LEU A 12 29.94 -5.23 -40.02
N ALA A 13 29.24 -6.10 -39.29
CA ALA A 13 29.01 -7.52 -39.44
C ALA A 13 27.71 -7.90 -38.68
N ALA A 14 26.92 -8.79 -39.26
CA ALA A 14 25.77 -9.39 -38.63
C ALA A 14 26.21 -10.40 -37.57
N GLY A 15 26.04 -10.05 -36.29
CA GLY A 15 26.25 -10.94 -35.16
C GLY A 15 25.05 -11.84 -34.91
N ARG A 16 25.02 -13.01 -35.55
CA ARG A 16 24.16 -14.15 -35.15
C ARG A 16 24.56 -14.60 -33.74
N ARG A 17 23.73 -14.38 -32.72
CA ARG A 17 23.80 -15.14 -31.47
C ARG A 17 22.70 -16.18 -31.42
N ARG A 18 23.14 -17.40 -31.17
CA ARG A 18 22.42 -18.67 -31.28
C ARG A 18 21.46 -18.86 -30.10
N LEU A 19 20.26 -19.33 -30.43
CA LEU A 19 19.45 -20.18 -29.56
C LEU A 19 20.23 -21.45 -29.22
N LEU A 20 20.22 -21.88 -27.94
CA LEU A 20 20.03 -23.26 -27.47
C LEU A 20 20.36 -23.35 -25.97
N GLY A 21 19.47 -23.96 -25.19
CA GLY A 21 19.75 -24.33 -23.80
C GLY A 21 18.49 -24.65 -23.00
N TRP A 22 17.92 -25.83 -23.22
CA TRP A 22 16.93 -26.45 -22.34
C TRP A 22 17.53 -26.83 -20.99
N GLY A 23 16.72 -26.75 -19.93
CA GLY A 23 17.00 -27.36 -18.62
C GLY A 23 15.72 -27.47 -17.82
N ALA A 24 15.21 -28.69 -17.65
CA ALA A 24 13.98 -29.03 -16.96
C ALA A 24 14.24 -29.45 -15.50
N ALA A 25 13.16 -29.35 -14.70
CA ALA A 25 12.80 -30.16 -13.53
C ALA A 25 13.51 -29.94 -12.18
N ALA A 26 12.69 -29.63 -11.15
CA ALA A 26 12.42 -30.43 -9.94
C ALA A 26 11.82 -29.50 -8.85
N LEU A 27 10.57 -29.71 -8.41
CA LEU A 27 10.15 -30.51 -7.24
C LEU A 27 10.63 -29.93 -5.89
N VAL A 28 9.69 -29.68 -4.96
CA VAL A 28 9.71 -30.09 -3.52
C VAL A 28 8.58 -29.35 -2.76
N VAL A 29 7.48 -30.06 -2.47
CA VAL A 29 7.03 -30.60 -1.15
C VAL A 29 6.08 -29.66 -0.40
N ALA A 30 4.81 -30.05 -0.37
CA ALA A 30 3.81 -29.55 0.56
C ALA A 30 3.95 -30.28 1.91
N VAL A 31 4.08 -29.53 3.00
CA VAL A 31 3.93 -30.04 4.37
C VAL A 31 2.68 -29.39 4.96
N ALA A 32 1.59 -30.14 4.99
CA ALA A 32 0.42 -29.83 5.80
C ALA A 32 0.67 -30.34 7.22
N THR A 33 0.71 -29.44 8.20
CA THR A 33 0.67 -29.80 9.63
C THR A 33 -0.60 -29.26 10.25
N THR A 34 -1.57 -30.15 10.42
CA THR A 34 -2.73 -29.99 11.28
C THR A 34 -2.31 -30.03 12.74
N VAL A 35 -2.51 -28.93 13.46
CA VAL A 35 -2.53 -28.93 14.94
C VAL A 35 -3.98 -28.67 15.37
N ALA A 36 -4.68 -29.76 15.70
CA ALA A 36 -5.95 -29.70 16.39
C ALA A 36 -5.66 -29.64 17.90
N LEU A 37 -5.77 -28.44 18.49
CA LEU A 37 -5.72 -28.29 19.94
C LEU A 37 -7.14 -28.36 20.51
N LEU A 38 -7.45 -29.48 21.16
CA LEU A 38 -8.63 -29.65 22.01
C LEU A 38 -8.47 -28.79 23.27
N LEU A 39 -9.28 -27.75 23.39
CA LEU A 39 -9.52 -27.04 24.65
C LEU A 39 -10.95 -27.35 25.11
N THR A 40 -11.10 -28.41 25.91
CA THR A 40 -12.30 -28.66 26.71
C THR A 40 -12.26 -27.76 27.94
N GLY A 41 -12.84 -26.57 27.83
CA GLY A 41 -13.03 -25.62 28.94
C GLY A 41 -14.40 -25.81 29.60
N GLN A 42 -14.40 -26.06 30.92
CA GLN A 42 -15.57 -26.20 31.79
C GLN A 42 -16.50 -24.96 31.78
N PRO A 43 -17.84 -25.13 31.79
CA PRO A 43 -18.78 -24.05 32.08
C PRO A 43 -18.78 -23.75 33.58
N GLY A 44 -17.99 -22.76 34.00
CA GLY A 44 -18.13 -22.10 35.29
C GLY A 44 -19.24 -21.06 35.21
N SER A 45 -20.38 -21.32 35.86
CA SER A 45 -21.49 -20.37 35.98
C SER A 45 -21.05 -19.14 36.78
N ALA A 46 -20.71 -18.06 36.07
CA ALA A 46 -20.44 -16.76 36.67
C ALA A 46 -21.77 -16.06 37.04
N PRO A 47 -21.85 -15.39 38.21
CA PRO A 47 -23.00 -14.59 38.61
C PRO A 47 -23.22 -13.40 37.65
N PRO A 48 -24.47 -12.95 37.43
CA PRO A 48 -24.78 -11.88 36.50
C PRO A 48 -24.11 -10.56 36.94
N ALA A 49 -23.16 -10.08 36.14
CA ALA A 49 -22.54 -8.78 36.32
C ALA A 49 -23.57 -7.66 36.04
N PRO A 50 -23.48 -6.52 36.74
CA PRO A 50 -24.36 -5.38 36.52
C PRO A 50 -24.20 -4.83 35.09
N ALA A 51 -25.21 -5.02 34.26
CA ALA A 51 -25.33 -4.43 32.94
C ALA A 51 -25.63 -2.93 33.08
N GLY A 52 -24.69 -2.05 32.73
CA GLY A 52 -25.01 -0.62 32.69
C GLY A 52 -23.88 0.37 32.41
N VAL A 53 -22.60 0.02 32.59
CA VAL A 53 -21.50 1.01 32.53
C VAL A 53 -20.44 0.71 31.45
N ALA A 54 -20.48 -0.47 30.83
CA ALA A 54 -19.44 -0.88 29.86
C ALA A 54 -19.64 -0.29 28.45
N ALA A 55 -20.84 0.18 28.10
CA ALA A 55 -21.16 0.61 26.74
C ALA A 55 -20.48 1.94 26.36
N THR A 56 -20.33 2.87 27.32
CA THR A 56 -19.76 4.20 27.06
C THR A 56 -18.27 4.12 26.70
N GLY A 57 -17.50 3.31 27.44
CA GLY A 57 -16.04 3.23 27.21
C GLY A 57 -15.63 2.57 25.89
N ALA A 58 -16.50 1.76 25.28
CA ALA A 58 -16.20 1.11 23.99
C ALA A 58 -16.33 2.08 22.81
N ALA A 59 -17.35 2.95 22.82
CA ALA A 59 -17.53 3.99 21.80
C ALA A 59 -16.40 5.04 21.85
N ASP A 60 -15.96 5.38 23.07
CA ASP A 60 -14.83 6.28 23.29
C ASP A 60 -13.54 5.69 22.68
N GLN A 61 -13.30 4.38 22.86
CA GLN A 61 -12.11 3.72 22.31
C GLN A 61 -12.16 3.65 20.77
N ALA A 62 -13.30 3.30 20.18
CA ALA A 62 -13.45 3.22 18.72
C ALA A 62 -13.18 4.58 18.04
N SER A 63 -13.67 5.66 18.64
CA SER A 63 -13.40 7.03 18.18
C SER A 63 -11.92 7.38 18.28
N ALA A 64 -11.27 7.06 19.40
CA ALA A 64 -9.83 7.29 19.58
C ALA A 64 -8.97 6.49 18.57
N ASP A 65 -9.31 5.21 18.34
CA ASP A 65 -8.62 4.36 17.38
C ASP A 65 -8.78 4.87 15.94
N LEU A 66 -9.99 5.34 15.58
CA LEU A 66 -10.27 5.97 14.29
C LEU A 66 -9.40 7.22 14.09
N LEU A 67 -9.29 8.09 15.10
CA LEU A 67 -8.48 9.31 15.00
C LEU A 67 -6.98 9.00 14.89
N ALA A 68 -6.50 7.99 15.61
CA ALA A 68 -5.12 7.53 15.49
C ALA A 68 -4.84 7.00 14.07
N TRP A 69 -5.75 6.18 13.52
CA TRP A 69 -5.67 5.72 12.14
C TRP A 69 -5.71 6.88 11.15
N ALA A 70 -6.63 7.84 11.33
CA ALA A 70 -6.79 8.97 10.41
C ALA A 70 -5.53 9.82 10.32
N ALA A 71 -4.86 10.06 11.45
CA ALA A 71 -3.61 10.81 11.51
C ALA A 71 -2.46 10.12 10.75
N GLN A 72 -2.46 8.78 10.71
CA GLN A 72 -1.43 7.98 10.05
C GLN A 72 -1.71 7.78 8.56
N GLU A 73 -2.98 7.56 8.21
CA GLU A 73 -3.35 6.98 6.91
C GLU A 73 -3.91 8.00 5.92
N LEU A 74 -4.45 9.11 6.40
CA LEU A 74 -5.08 10.11 5.53
C LEU A 74 -4.08 11.18 5.10
N PRO A 75 -4.16 11.67 3.84
CA PRO A 75 -3.35 12.79 3.40
C PRO A 75 -3.65 14.06 4.21
N THR A 76 -2.68 14.96 4.28
CA THR A 76 -2.88 16.28 4.91
C THR A 76 -4.02 17.02 4.23
N GLY A 77 -4.95 17.56 5.02
CA GLY A 77 -6.14 18.26 4.50
C GLY A 77 -7.33 17.34 4.22
N ALA A 78 -7.19 16.02 4.37
CA ALA A 78 -8.33 15.12 4.34
C ALA A 78 -9.34 15.46 5.43
N ARG A 79 -10.62 15.25 5.12
CA ARG A 79 -11.74 15.52 6.03
C ARG A 79 -12.64 14.30 6.16
N LEU A 80 -13.30 14.23 7.29
CA LEU A 80 -14.28 13.23 7.69
C LEU A 80 -15.64 13.91 7.80
N GLU A 81 -16.58 13.53 6.94
CA GLU A 81 -17.99 13.86 7.06
C GLU A 81 -18.65 12.83 7.98
N ALA A 82 -19.34 13.28 9.03
CA ALA A 82 -19.98 12.40 9.99
C ALA A 82 -21.35 12.93 10.40
N ALA A 83 -22.26 12.02 10.78
CA ALA A 83 -23.52 12.38 11.40
C ALA A 83 -23.29 13.18 12.71
N ALA A 84 -24.27 13.99 13.12
CA ALA A 84 -24.07 14.95 14.21
C ALA A 84 -23.69 14.31 15.56
N ASP A 85 -24.23 13.13 15.84
CA ASP A 85 -23.91 12.29 17.00
C ASP A 85 -22.47 11.74 16.91
N VAL A 86 -22.13 11.06 15.80
CA VAL A 86 -20.78 10.54 15.57
C VAL A 86 -19.73 11.65 15.61
N ARG A 87 -20.04 12.83 15.05
CA ARG A 87 -19.17 14.00 15.11
C ARG A 87 -18.96 14.48 16.55
N ALA A 88 -20.00 14.49 17.38
CA ALA A 88 -19.87 14.88 18.77
C ALA A 88 -18.94 13.92 19.53
N ASP A 89 -19.05 12.61 19.26
CA ASP A 89 -18.19 11.58 19.86
C ASP A 89 -16.73 11.72 19.40
N LEU A 90 -16.50 11.95 18.10
CA LEU A 90 -15.15 12.20 17.57
C LEU A 90 -14.52 13.46 18.18
N VAL A 91 -15.27 14.56 18.30
CA VAL A 91 -14.77 15.79 18.93
C VAL A 91 -14.49 15.57 20.43
N ALA A 92 -15.34 14.82 21.13
CA ALA A 92 -15.10 14.44 22.52
C ALA A 92 -13.85 13.57 22.69
N ALA A 93 -13.54 12.73 21.70
CA ALA A 93 -12.31 11.94 21.60
C ALA A 93 -11.07 12.77 21.18
N GLY A 94 -11.22 14.07 20.92
CA GLY A 94 -10.12 14.98 20.60
C GLY A 94 -9.91 15.23 19.11
N ALA A 95 -10.89 14.93 18.25
CA ALA A 95 -10.79 15.26 16.85
C ALA A 95 -10.71 16.78 16.63
N PRO A 96 -9.76 17.27 15.82
CA PRO A 96 -9.75 18.68 15.43
C PRO A 96 -10.99 19.01 14.59
N GLU A 97 -11.57 20.20 14.78
CA GLU A 97 -12.80 20.62 14.10
C GLU A 97 -12.62 20.67 12.56
N GLU A 98 -11.41 20.96 12.09
CA GLU A 98 -11.09 20.95 10.65
C GLU A 98 -11.08 19.55 10.03
N LEU A 99 -10.82 18.50 10.82
CA LEU A 99 -10.87 17.12 10.36
C LEU A 99 -12.31 16.65 10.25
N VAL A 100 -13.19 17.02 11.20
CA VAL A 100 -14.58 16.53 11.24
C VAL A 100 -15.56 17.61 10.81
N THR A 101 -15.96 17.56 9.55
CA THR A 101 -16.81 18.55 8.88
C THR A 101 -18.24 18.05 8.70
N THR A 102 -19.16 18.98 8.48
CA THR A 102 -20.53 18.71 7.99
C THR A 102 -20.75 19.27 6.58
N THR A 103 -19.73 19.89 6.02
CA THR A 103 -19.75 20.56 4.72
C THR A 103 -18.86 19.82 3.76
N GLY A 104 -19.34 19.68 2.51
CA GLY A 104 -18.65 19.00 1.43
C GLY A 104 -17.30 19.62 1.05
N PRO A 105 -16.58 19.00 0.10
CA PRO A 105 -15.19 19.33 -0.18
C PRO A 105 -15.07 20.75 -0.75
N THR A 106 -13.96 21.43 -0.44
CA THR A 106 -13.70 22.81 -0.85
C THR A 106 -12.85 22.92 -2.11
N GLY A 107 -12.14 21.85 -2.48
CA GLY A 107 -11.28 21.78 -3.65
C GLY A 107 -11.33 20.42 -4.37
N PRO A 108 -10.85 20.35 -5.63
CA PRO A 108 -10.84 19.13 -6.44
C PRO A 108 -9.88 18.05 -5.92
N ASP A 109 -8.88 18.43 -5.12
CA ASP A 109 -7.89 17.52 -4.53
C ASP A 109 -8.17 17.21 -3.04
N ASP A 110 -9.26 17.77 -2.48
CA ASP A 110 -9.64 17.52 -1.09
C ASP A 110 -10.22 16.11 -0.96
N VAL A 111 -9.57 15.25 -0.17
CA VAL A 111 -10.11 13.93 0.18
C VAL A 111 -11.19 14.11 1.25
N LEU A 112 -12.45 13.87 0.87
CA LEU A 112 -13.57 13.80 1.80
C LEU A 112 -14.01 12.35 1.94
N LEU A 113 -13.95 11.84 3.16
CA LEU A 113 -14.42 10.50 3.52
C LEU A 113 -15.64 10.61 4.43
N GLU A 114 -16.52 9.62 4.40
CA GLU A 114 -17.67 9.56 5.28
C GLU A 114 -17.40 8.60 6.44
N VAL A 115 -17.79 8.99 7.66
CA VAL A 115 -17.81 8.14 8.85
C VAL A 115 -19.25 7.78 9.14
N THR A 116 -19.57 6.49 8.98
CA THR A 116 -20.93 5.97 9.11
C THR A 116 -20.97 4.79 10.07
N THR A 117 -22.17 4.41 10.52
CA THR A 117 -22.39 3.22 11.33
C THR A 117 -23.16 2.16 10.54
N GLY A 118 -22.81 0.89 10.76
CA GLY A 118 -23.58 -0.23 10.22
C GLY A 118 -23.22 -0.62 8.78
N VAL A 119 -24.12 -0.37 7.81
CA VAL A 119 -23.97 -0.87 6.43
C VAL A 119 -23.42 0.25 5.54
N PRO A 120 -22.32 0.04 4.80
CA PRO A 120 -21.75 1.07 3.94
C PRO A 120 -22.73 1.44 2.80
N PRO A 121 -22.74 2.72 2.36
CA PRO A 121 -23.55 3.14 1.23
C PRO A 121 -23.27 2.33 -0.04
N PRO A 122 -24.27 2.11 -0.93
CA PRO A 122 -24.05 1.39 -2.18
C PRO A 122 -22.95 2.05 -3.04
N GLY A 123 -21.98 1.26 -3.46
CA GLY A 123 -20.84 1.74 -4.28
C GLY A 123 -19.70 2.37 -3.48
N ALA A 124 -19.89 2.64 -2.19
CA ALA A 124 -18.82 3.12 -1.33
C ALA A 124 -17.79 2.01 -1.07
N ARG A 125 -16.51 2.41 -0.92
CA ARG A 125 -15.43 1.52 -0.51
C ARG A 125 -15.16 1.72 0.98
N VAL A 126 -15.32 0.66 1.76
CA VAL A 126 -14.90 0.67 3.18
C VAL A 126 -13.39 0.72 3.23
N LEU A 127 -12.85 1.77 3.86
CA LEU A 127 -11.42 1.94 4.05
C LEU A 127 -10.96 1.33 5.37
N ALA A 128 -11.73 1.55 6.45
CA ALA A 128 -11.39 1.06 7.77
C ALA A 128 -12.63 0.81 8.64
N ARG A 129 -12.49 -0.04 9.68
CA ARG A 129 -13.53 -0.38 10.66
C ARG A 129 -13.01 -0.23 12.09
N PHE A 130 -13.79 0.43 12.94
CA PHE A 130 -13.51 0.64 14.38
C PHE A 130 -14.77 0.40 15.19
N GLY A 131 -14.94 -0.81 15.74
CA GLY A 131 -16.22 -1.18 16.35
C GLY A 131 -17.35 -1.18 15.32
N ASP A 132 -18.35 -0.33 15.53
CA ASP A 132 -19.47 -0.08 14.61
C ASP A 132 -19.23 1.08 13.63
N LEU A 133 -18.16 1.87 13.83
CA LEU A 133 -17.75 2.95 12.93
C LEU A 133 -17.07 2.40 11.69
N LEU A 134 -17.48 2.92 10.54
CA LEU A 134 -16.89 2.66 9.23
C LEU A 134 -16.38 3.97 8.66
N VAL A 135 -15.13 3.97 8.19
CA VAL A 135 -14.63 5.03 7.32
C VAL A 135 -14.80 4.57 5.88
N VAL A 136 -15.55 5.31 5.07
CA VAL A 136 -15.86 4.95 3.69
C VAL A 136 -15.47 6.07 2.73
N ASP A 137 -14.94 5.69 1.57
CA ASP A 137 -14.90 6.56 0.40
C ASP A 137 -16.18 6.35 -0.40
N SER A 138 -16.99 7.39 -0.55
CA SER A 138 -18.25 7.35 -1.29
C SER A 138 -18.06 7.38 -2.81
N SER A 139 -16.89 7.80 -3.29
CA SER A 139 -16.56 7.93 -4.72
C SER A 139 -15.16 7.40 -5.03
N PRO A 140 -14.88 6.11 -4.73
CA PRO A 140 -13.56 5.55 -4.94
C PRO A 140 -13.22 5.50 -6.43
N GLY A 141 -11.96 5.84 -6.74
CA GLY A 141 -11.39 5.62 -8.06
C GLY A 141 -11.48 4.15 -8.46
N VAL A 142 -12.00 3.92 -9.65
CA VAL A 142 -12.07 2.58 -10.27
C VAL A 142 -11.03 2.53 -11.37
N PRO A 143 -10.00 1.67 -11.26
CA PRO A 143 -9.00 1.54 -12.30
C PRO A 143 -9.64 1.17 -13.63
N THR A 144 -9.29 1.90 -14.68
CA THR A 144 -9.64 1.52 -16.05
C THR A 144 -8.94 0.20 -16.44
N PRO A 145 -9.44 -0.55 -17.44
CA PRO A 145 -8.78 -1.77 -17.90
C PRO A 145 -7.30 -1.56 -18.27
N ALA A 146 -6.96 -0.43 -18.91
CA ALA A 146 -5.60 -0.11 -19.29
C ALA A 146 -4.68 0.17 -18.09
N GLN A 147 -5.19 0.79 -17.03
CA GLN A 147 -4.46 1.01 -15.78
C GLN A 147 -4.20 -0.33 -15.06
N LEU A 148 -5.22 -1.19 -14.99
CA LEU A 148 -5.09 -2.52 -14.39
C LEU A 148 -4.09 -3.41 -15.16
N ASP A 149 -4.13 -3.38 -16.49
CA ASP A 149 -3.17 -4.12 -17.32
C ASP A 149 -1.74 -3.58 -17.14
N ARG A 150 -1.57 -2.27 -17.00
CA ARG A 150 -0.27 -1.67 -16.68
C ARG A 150 0.25 -2.16 -15.33
N ARG A 151 -0.60 -2.20 -14.28
CA ARG A 151 -0.20 -2.72 -12.96
C ARG A 151 0.24 -4.18 -13.05
N ARG A 152 -0.56 -5.04 -13.69
CA ARG A 152 -0.21 -6.46 -13.90
C ARG A 152 1.11 -6.62 -14.64
N SER A 153 1.32 -5.84 -15.69
CA SER A 153 2.57 -5.89 -16.46
C SER A 153 3.78 -5.47 -15.62
N LEU A 154 3.66 -4.44 -14.79
CA LEU A 154 4.74 -3.99 -13.91
C LEU A 154 5.05 -5.00 -12.82
N ALA A 155 4.01 -5.56 -12.19
CA ALA A 155 4.18 -6.58 -11.16
C ALA A 155 4.82 -7.85 -11.73
N ALA A 156 4.39 -8.31 -12.91
CA ALA A 156 5.01 -9.43 -13.60
C ALA A 156 6.48 -9.15 -13.96
N ALA A 157 6.80 -7.92 -14.38
CA ALA A 157 8.18 -7.52 -14.67
C ALA A 157 9.06 -7.52 -13.41
N LEU A 158 8.53 -7.07 -12.27
CA LEU A 158 9.22 -7.15 -10.98
C LEU A 158 9.51 -8.59 -10.57
N LEU A 159 8.52 -9.48 -10.65
CA LEU A 159 8.67 -10.89 -10.30
C LEU A 159 9.63 -11.64 -11.23
N ALA A 160 9.73 -11.22 -12.49
CA ALA A 160 10.65 -11.79 -13.47
C ALA A 160 12.08 -11.22 -13.39
N ASN A 161 12.31 -10.15 -12.60
CA ASN A 161 13.60 -9.48 -12.55
C ASN A 161 14.57 -10.24 -11.61
N PRO A 162 15.71 -10.75 -12.11
CA PRO A 162 16.65 -11.52 -11.29
C PRO A 162 17.36 -10.71 -10.18
N THR A 163 17.31 -9.37 -10.23
CA THR A 163 17.85 -8.52 -9.16
C THR A 163 16.80 -8.16 -8.10
N VAL A 164 15.56 -8.63 -8.27
CA VAL A 164 14.47 -8.45 -7.32
C VAL A 164 14.23 -9.78 -6.59
N ARG A 165 14.31 -9.77 -5.27
CA ARG A 165 13.84 -10.89 -4.45
C ARG A 165 12.47 -10.52 -3.87
N VAL A 166 11.55 -11.48 -3.88
CA VAL A 166 10.23 -11.31 -3.29
C VAL A 166 9.91 -12.54 -2.47
N ASP A 167 9.58 -12.34 -1.20
CA ASP A 167 9.14 -13.43 -0.34
C ASP A 167 7.74 -13.91 -0.75
N ALA A 168 7.42 -15.19 -0.50
CA ALA A 168 6.22 -15.82 -1.05
C ALA A 168 4.90 -15.09 -0.74
N PRO A 169 4.64 -14.58 0.48
CA PRO A 169 3.44 -13.79 0.75
C PRO A 169 3.37 -12.49 -0.06
N ALA A 170 4.50 -11.80 -0.22
CA ALA A 170 4.57 -10.57 -1.01
C ALA A 170 4.41 -10.83 -2.51
N ALA A 171 4.89 -11.98 -3.00
CA ALA A 171 4.72 -12.39 -4.38
C ALA A 171 3.25 -12.56 -4.75
N ALA A 172 2.43 -13.14 -3.86
CA ALA A 172 0.99 -13.29 -4.08
C ALA A 172 0.26 -11.95 -4.26
N VAL A 173 0.63 -10.93 -3.48
CA VAL A 173 0.07 -9.55 -3.61
C VAL A 173 0.45 -8.94 -4.97
N LEU A 174 1.70 -9.12 -5.41
CA LEU A 174 2.16 -8.64 -6.72
C LEU A 174 1.47 -9.39 -7.86
N GLU A 175 1.30 -10.71 -7.77
CA GLU A 175 0.58 -11.52 -8.76
C GLU A 175 -0.87 -11.07 -8.93
N GLY A 176 -1.52 -10.66 -7.84
CA GLY A 176 -2.86 -10.06 -7.85
C GLY A 176 -2.91 -8.63 -8.41
N ALA A 177 -1.76 -7.97 -8.59
CA ALA A 177 -1.64 -6.54 -8.88
C ALA A 177 -2.37 -5.65 -7.85
N GLU A 178 -2.45 -6.11 -6.60
CA GLU A 178 -3.15 -5.47 -5.48
C GLU A 178 -2.22 -4.50 -4.73
N VAL A 179 -1.53 -3.63 -5.47
CA VAL A 179 -0.58 -2.64 -4.93
C VAL A 179 -0.97 -1.24 -5.43
N ASP A 180 -0.86 -0.22 -4.59
CA ASP A 180 -1.00 1.18 -4.98
C ASP A 180 -0.09 1.50 -6.19
N ALA A 181 -0.61 2.21 -7.18
CA ALA A 181 0.11 2.47 -8.42
C ALA A 181 1.40 3.26 -8.20
N ARG A 182 1.44 4.19 -7.24
CA ARG A 182 2.64 4.98 -6.90
C ARG A 182 3.71 4.06 -6.30
N LEU A 183 3.31 3.22 -5.34
CA LEU A 183 4.19 2.26 -4.69
C LEU A 183 4.75 1.24 -5.71
N LEU A 184 3.91 0.73 -6.61
CA LEU A 184 4.33 -0.22 -7.63
C LEU A 184 5.34 0.40 -8.61
N MET A 185 5.14 1.65 -9.02
CA MET A 185 6.09 2.38 -9.86
C MET A 185 7.41 2.65 -9.14
N LEU A 186 7.37 3.02 -7.85
CA LEU A 186 8.54 3.19 -7.01
C LEU A 186 9.37 1.90 -6.94
N LEU A 187 8.71 0.77 -6.67
CA LEU A 187 9.35 -0.56 -6.63
C LEU A 187 9.95 -0.94 -7.99
N ALA A 188 9.23 -0.68 -9.08
CA ALA A 188 9.74 -0.92 -10.43
C ALA A 188 11.02 -0.11 -10.72
N ALA A 189 11.07 1.15 -10.29
CA ALA A 189 12.24 2.00 -10.43
C ALA A 189 13.44 1.49 -9.59
N LEU A 190 13.21 1.15 -8.32
CA LEU A 190 14.22 0.56 -7.43
C LEU A 190 14.79 -0.75 -8.02
N GLY A 191 13.90 -1.66 -8.41
CA GLY A 191 14.25 -2.97 -8.97
C GLY A 191 15.02 -2.86 -10.30
N ALA A 192 14.68 -1.89 -11.14
CA ALA A 192 15.37 -1.67 -12.41
C ALA A 192 16.77 -1.05 -12.25
N GLN A 193 16.98 -0.19 -11.25
CA GLN A 193 18.25 0.54 -11.08
C GLN A 193 19.28 -0.22 -10.25
N GLN A 194 18.86 -0.76 -9.10
CA GLN A 194 19.78 -1.33 -8.11
C GLN A 194 19.41 -2.76 -7.71
N GLY A 195 18.15 -3.17 -7.92
CA GLY A 195 17.62 -4.39 -7.32
C GLY A 195 17.14 -4.13 -5.88
N VAL A 196 16.17 -4.92 -5.44
CA VAL A 196 15.48 -4.74 -4.16
C VAL A 196 14.98 -6.07 -3.63
N GLY A 197 14.99 -6.27 -2.31
CA GLY A 197 14.30 -7.37 -1.65
C GLY A 197 13.01 -6.89 -0.99
N VAL A 198 11.89 -7.50 -1.38
CA VAL A 198 10.55 -7.21 -0.88
C VAL A 198 10.14 -8.35 0.05
N ALA A 199 10.12 -8.07 1.35
CA ALA A 199 9.78 -9.07 2.37
C ALA A 199 8.26 -9.17 2.58
N ALA A 200 7.57 -8.03 2.63
CA ALA A 200 6.13 -8.02 2.90
C ALA A 200 5.44 -6.76 2.35
N PHE A 201 4.12 -6.84 2.26
CA PHE A 201 3.22 -5.69 2.14
C PHE A 201 2.41 -5.58 3.43
N PRO A 202 2.91 -4.86 4.46
CA PRO A 202 2.19 -4.73 5.72
C PRO A 202 0.81 -4.12 5.51
N GLY A 203 -0.21 -4.83 5.99
CA GLY A 203 -1.57 -4.31 6.03
C GLY A 203 -1.71 -3.23 7.11
N VAL A 204 -2.71 -2.37 6.95
CA VAL A 204 -3.10 -1.39 7.98
C VAL A 204 -4.23 -2.00 8.79
N SER A 205 -4.11 -1.99 10.12
CA SER A 205 -5.15 -2.54 11.00
C SER A 205 -6.52 -1.91 10.72
N GLY A 206 -7.55 -2.75 10.67
CA GLY A 206 -8.93 -2.34 10.40
C GLY A 206 -9.24 -2.12 8.92
N THR A 207 -8.25 -2.21 8.01
CA THR A 207 -8.44 -2.07 6.57
C THR A 207 -8.48 -3.44 5.89
N ASP A 208 -9.48 -3.66 5.03
CA ASP A 208 -9.66 -4.92 4.29
C ASP A 208 -9.91 -4.63 2.80
N GLY A 209 -9.30 -5.41 1.91
CA GLY A 209 -9.58 -5.37 0.47
C GLY A 209 -9.09 -4.12 -0.27
N LEU A 210 -8.25 -3.29 0.35
CA LEU A 210 -7.56 -2.18 -0.31
C LEU A 210 -6.26 -2.67 -0.95
N PRO A 211 -5.84 -2.06 -2.08
CA PRO A 211 -4.48 -2.27 -2.58
C PRO A 211 -3.45 -1.94 -1.49
N ALA A 212 -2.38 -2.72 -1.43
CA ALA A 212 -1.27 -2.49 -0.51
C ALA A 212 -0.65 -1.11 -0.74
N ARG A 213 -0.60 -0.30 0.32
CA ARG A 213 -0.02 1.05 0.32
C ARG A 213 1.31 1.15 1.05
N SER A 214 1.76 0.04 1.64
CA SER A 214 3.01 -0.05 2.38
C SER A 214 3.80 -1.28 1.93
N VAL A 215 5.13 -1.16 1.89
CA VAL A 215 6.04 -2.26 1.59
C VAL A 215 7.16 -2.31 2.62
N LEU A 216 7.54 -3.50 3.06
CA LEU A 216 8.74 -3.74 3.84
C LEU A 216 9.85 -4.22 2.89
N LEU A 217 10.92 -3.44 2.81
CA LEU A 217 12.13 -3.80 2.07
C LEU A 217 13.17 -4.36 3.04
N ASP A 218 13.76 -5.51 2.71
CA ASP A 218 14.83 -6.14 3.50
C ASP A 218 16.23 -5.91 2.91
N SER A 219 16.30 -5.51 1.63
CA SER A 219 17.56 -5.26 0.93
C SER A 219 17.41 -4.27 -0.21
N PHE A 220 18.50 -3.57 -0.53
CA PHE A 220 18.61 -2.61 -1.62
C PHE A 220 20.02 -2.69 -2.23
N GLY A 221 20.12 -2.82 -3.56
CA GLY A 221 21.43 -3.02 -4.20
C GLY A 221 22.14 -4.33 -3.82
N GLY A 222 21.38 -5.32 -3.31
CA GLY A 222 21.93 -6.55 -2.75
C GLY A 222 22.48 -6.43 -1.32
N ALA A 223 22.51 -5.23 -0.73
CA ALA A 223 22.89 -5.01 0.66
C ALA A 223 21.63 -5.05 1.56
N PRO A 224 21.71 -5.58 2.79
CA PRO A 224 20.59 -5.52 3.73
C PRO A 224 20.26 -4.08 4.09
N VAL A 225 18.97 -3.82 4.36
CA VAL A 225 18.48 -2.55 4.91
C VAL A 225 17.79 -2.77 6.26
N GLY A 226 17.64 -1.72 7.05
CA GLY A 226 17.18 -1.78 8.44
C GLY A 226 18.16 -1.08 9.41
N THR A 227 17.86 -1.13 10.70
CA THR A 227 18.64 -0.47 11.75
C THR A 227 20.10 -0.92 11.73
N GLY A 228 21.01 0.01 11.41
CA GLY A 228 22.45 -0.23 11.37
C GLY A 228 22.95 -1.03 10.16
N ALA A 229 22.09 -1.35 9.20
CA ALA A 229 22.46 -2.08 7.98
C ALA A 229 23.10 -1.15 6.93
N GLU A 230 24.06 -1.69 6.17
CA GLU A 230 24.89 -0.94 5.21
C GLU A 230 24.07 -0.26 4.09
N GLY A 231 23.02 -0.91 3.61
CA GLY A 231 22.22 -0.39 2.50
C GLY A 231 21.28 0.75 2.89
N THR A 232 21.03 0.95 4.19
CA THR A 232 19.95 1.82 4.68
C THR A 232 20.15 3.27 4.28
N ASP A 233 21.32 3.87 4.54
CA ASP A 233 21.56 5.29 4.24
C ASP A 233 21.46 5.58 2.73
N THR A 234 21.89 4.64 1.90
CA THR A 234 21.81 4.76 0.44
C THR A 234 20.35 4.70 -0.03
N LEU A 235 19.55 3.77 0.51
CA LEU A 235 18.11 3.68 0.23
C LEU A 235 17.39 4.96 0.67
N LEU A 236 17.63 5.44 1.89
CA LEU A 236 17.01 6.66 2.42
C LEU A 236 17.35 7.89 1.58
N THR A 237 18.60 8.04 1.16
CA THR A 237 19.02 9.13 0.26
C THR A 237 18.29 9.07 -1.08
N TRP A 238 18.09 7.86 -1.62
CA TRP A 238 17.36 7.68 -2.88
C TRP A 238 15.87 8.00 -2.72
N LEU A 239 15.25 7.62 -1.59
CA LEU A 239 13.84 7.89 -1.30
C LEU A 239 13.57 9.39 -1.07
N ASP A 240 14.47 10.09 -0.38
CA ASP A 240 14.38 11.55 -0.17
C ASP A 240 14.48 12.35 -1.47
N ALA A 241 15.18 11.81 -2.48
CA ALA A 241 15.29 12.42 -3.80
C ALA A 241 14.04 12.26 -4.69
N GLN A 242 13.03 11.51 -4.23
CA GLN A 242 11.80 11.33 -5.01
C GLN A 242 10.94 12.60 -4.97
N LEU A 243 10.32 12.90 -6.10
CA LEU A 243 9.37 14.02 -6.21
C LEU A 243 7.93 13.51 -6.24
N PRO A 244 6.93 14.33 -5.86
CA PRO A 244 5.53 13.99 -6.07
C PRO A 244 5.26 13.59 -7.54
N PRO A 245 4.41 12.57 -7.79
CA PRO A 245 3.61 11.81 -6.82
C PRO A 245 4.31 10.56 -6.24
N PHE A 246 5.60 10.37 -6.52
CA PHE A 246 6.35 9.16 -6.14
C PHE A 246 7.09 9.28 -4.81
N ALA A 247 7.20 10.50 -4.26
CA ALA A 247 7.69 10.71 -2.91
C ALA A 247 6.81 9.94 -1.90
N PRO A 248 7.40 9.06 -1.06
CA PRO A 248 6.63 8.34 -0.05
C PRO A 248 6.15 9.29 1.06
N ASP A 249 4.99 8.99 1.62
CA ASP A 249 4.41 9.77 2.72
C ASP A 249 5.00 9.36 4.09
N GLY A 250 5.54 8.14 4.18
CA GLY A 250 6.18 7.61 5.37
C GLY A 250 7.34 6.69 5.05
N VAL A 251 8.43 6.84 5.81
CA VAL A 251 9.59 5.94 5.77
C VAL A 251 10.00 5.62 7.20
N THR A 252 9.91 4.35 7.58
CA THR A 252 10.23 3.88 8.94
C THR A 252 11.31 2.81 8.86
N VAL A 253 12.44 3.06 9.52
CA VAL A 253 13.52 2.07 9.66
C VAL A 253 13.23 1.18 10.86
N THR A 254 13.23 -0.14 10.65
CA THR A 254 13.04 -1.15 11.69
C THR A 254 14.23 -2.11 11.73
N ALA A 255 14.25 -3.02 12.69
CA ALA A 255 15.27 -4.08 12.71
C ALA A 255 15.15 -5.05 11.51
N ASP A 256 13.93 -5.23 10.98
CA ASP A 256 13.64 -6.18 9.92
C ASP A 256 13.78 -5.57 8.51
N GLY A 257 13.93 -4.24 8.41
CA GLY A 257 14.02 -3.57 7.11
C GLY A 257 13.63 -2.10 7.14
N VAL A 258 13.22 -1.60 5.99
CA VAL A 258 12.67 -0.25 5.82
C VAL A 258 11.24 -0.36 5.31
N VAL A 259 10.28 0.16 6.08
CA VAL A 259 8.88 0.27 5.67
C VAL A 259 8.69 1.58 4.92
N ILE A 260 8.21 1.50 3.70
CA ILE A 260 7.84 2.66 2.88
C ILE A 260 6.33 2.65 2.73
N SER A 261 5.66 3.77 2.96
CA SER A 261 4.21 3.88 2.85
C SER A 261 3.75 5.11 2.07
N HIS A 262 2.58 4.95 1.44
CA HIS A 262 1.80 6.05 0.91
C HIS A 262 0.47 6.20 1.67
N ARG A 263 0.08 7.44 1.91
CA ARG A 263 -1.24 7.78 2.44
C ARG A 263 -2.31 7.51 1.40
N TYR A 264 -3.54 7.41 1.88
CA TYR A 264 -4.69 7.08 1.05
C TYR A 264 -4.86 8.08 -0.10
N ALA A 265 -5.18 7.54 -1.28
CA ALA A 265 -5.62 8.30 -2.44
C ALA A 265 -6.87 7.61 -3.01
N ALA A 266 -7.89 8.39 -3.35
CA ALA A 266 -9.14 7.86 -3.91
C ALA A 266 -8.90 7.16 -5.25
N ASP A 267 -8.07 7.75 -6.12
CA ASP A 267 -7.67 7.20 -7.41
C ASP A 267 -6.14 7.26 -7.61
N PRO A 268 -5.38 6.28 -7.07
CA PRO A 268 -3.93 6.27 -7.19
C PRO A 268 -3.45 6.08 -8.64
N ASP A 269 -4.25 5.48 -9.54
CA ASP A 269 -3.87 5.33 -10.94
C ASP A 269 -3.98 6.64 -11.72
N ALA A 270 -5.00 7.45 -11.43
CA ALA A 270 -5.13 8.79 -12.00
C ALA A 270 -3.97 9.68 -11.58
N VAL A 271 -3.56 9.60 -10.31
CA VAL A 271 -2.40 10.37 -9.78
C VAL A 271 -1.12 10.09 -10.57
N VAL A 272 -0.86 8.83 -10.94
CA VAL A 272 0.33 8.45 -11.70
C VAL A 272 0.19 8.73 -13.21
N SER A 273 -1.04 8.76 -13.72
CA SER A 273 -1.32 8.93 -15.16
C SER A 273 -1.57 10.38 -15.57
N ALA A 274 -1.74 11.29 -14.61
CA ALA A 274 -1.92 12.71 -14.87
C ALA A 274 -0.68 13.25 -15.62
N PRO A 275 -0.86 14.01 -16.72
CA PRO A 275 0.25 14.73 -17.32
C PRO A 275 0.84 15.66 -16.26
N GLY A 276 2.18 15.66 -16.13
CA GLY A 276 2.86 16.62 -15.27
C GLY A 276 2.44 18.06 -15.64
N PRO A 277 2.43 18.99 -14.67
CA PRO A 277 2.06 20.38 -14.90
C PRO A 277 2.93 21.06 -15.97
#